data_AF-A0A1G8DFT9-F1
#
_entry.id   AF-A0A1G8DFT9-F1
#
_cell.length_a   1.000
_cell.length_b   1.000
_cell.length_c   1.000
_cell.angle_alpha   90.00
_cell.angle_beta   90.00
_cell.angle_gamma   90.00
#
_symmetry.space_group_name_H-M   'P 1'
#
loop_
_entity.id
_entity.type
_entity.pdbx_description
1 polymer ?
#
loop_
_entity_poly.entity_id
_entity_poly.type
_entity_poly.pdbx_seq_one_letter_code
_entity_poly.pdbx_strand_id
1 'polypeptide(L)' 'THAAILTGDSDFLPAVEIAKSEGVHITLFYSDKEGCLPHDELLDMVDARRIINQEMIDSWKR' A
#
# COMPACT_ATOMS: atom_id res chain seq x y z
N THR A 1 14.13 -8.65 -0.76
CA THR A 1 12.80 -9.14 -1.18
C THR A 1 11.82 -7.98 -1.02
N HIS A 2 11.18 -7.52 -2.09
CA HIS A 2 10.27 -6.36 -2.06
C HIS A 2 8.90 -6.77 -2.56
N ALA A 3 7.85 -6.28 -1.91
CA ALA A 3 6.47 -6.47 -2.34
C ALA A 3 5.73 -5.13 -2.36
N ALA A 4 4.81 -5.01 -3.30
CA ALA A 4 3.93 -3.87 -3.46
C ALA A 4 2.49 -4.33 -3.27
N ILE A 5 1.75 -3.64 -2.41
CA ILE A 5 0.32 -3.87 -2.21
C ILE A 5 -0.45 -2.61 -2.58
N LEU A 6 -1.60 -2.78 -3.22
CA LEU A 6 -2.51 -1.69 -3.57
C LEU A 6 -3.86 -2.00 -2.94
N THR A 7 -4.13 -1.42 -1.77
CA THR A 7 -5.36 -1.65 -1.01
C THR A 7 -5.62 -0.53 -0.01
N GLY A 8 -6.89 -0.32 0.34
CA GLY A 8 -7.31 0.47 1.50
C GLY A 8 -7.82 -0.38 2.67
N ASP A 9 -7.87 -1.71 2.47
CA ASP A 9 -8.56 -2.65 3.34
C ASP A 9 -7.64 -3.18 4.45
N SER A 10 -8.11 -3.13 5.69
CA SER A 10 -7.42 -3.63 6.88
C SER A 10 -7.36 -5.16 6.94
N ASP A 11 -8.15 -5.89 6.16
CA ASP A 11 -8.09 -7.36 6.15
C ASP A 11 -6.72 -7.90 5.68
N PHE A 12 -5.89 -7.05 5.08
CA PHE A 12 -4.52 -7.37 4.68
C PHE A 12 -3.47 -7.22 5.78
N LEU A 13 -3.83 -6.73 6.98
CA LEU A 13 -2.91 -6.60 8.12
C LEU A 13 -2.14 -7.91 8.42
N PRO A 14 -2.80 -9.08 8.54
CA PRO A 14 -2.09 -10.34 8.85
C PRO A 14 -1.10 -10.75 7.74
N ALA A 15 -1.43 -10.46 6.48
CA ALA A 15 -0.58 -10.82 5.35
C ALA A 15 0.71 -9.99 5.32
N VAL A 16 0.61 -8.69 5.63
CA VAL A 16 1.78 -7.81 5.73
C VAL A 16 2.65 -8.19 6.92
N GLU A 17 2.05 -8.52 8.06
CA GLU A 17 2.80 -8.95 9.25
C GLU A 17 3.68 -10.17 8.95
N ILE A 18 3.10 -11.21 8.33
CA ILE A 18 3.83 -12.42 7.92
C ILE A 18 4.92 -12.08 6.89
N ALA A 19 4.62 -11.26 5.90
CA ALA A 19 5.61 -10.87 4.89
C ALA A 19 6.80 -10.13 5.53
N LYS A 20 6.53 -9.24 6.50
CA LYS A 20 7.58 -8.51 7.22
C LYS A 20 8.39 -9.43 8.13
N SER A 21 7.80 -10.43 8.79
CA SER A 21 8.54 -11.40 9.59
C SER A 21 9.52 -12.23 8.76
N GLU A 22 9.21 -12.44 7.49
CA GLU A 22 10.10 -13.07 6.50
C GLU A 22 11.14 -12.10 5.89
N GLY A 23 11.21 -10.87 6.39
CA GLY A 23 12.16 -9.84 5.93
C GLY A 23 11.81 -9.22 4.58
N VAL A 24 10.54 -9.29 4.15
CA VAL A 24 10.06 -8.63 2.93
C VAL A 24 9.78 -7.15 3.22
N HIS A 25 10.32 -6.27 2.39
CA HIS A 25 10.03 -4.84 2.45
C HIS A 25 8.73 -4.53 1.69
N ILE A 26 7.75 -3.95 2.38
CA ILE A 26 6.38 -3.74 1.88
C ILE A 26 6.17 -2.26 1.52
N THR A 27 5.75 -2.01 0.29
CA THR A 27 5.29 -0.69 -0.17
C THR A 27 3.77 -0.70 -0.37
N LEU A 28 3.06 0.16 0.36
CA LEU A 28 1.65 0.40 0.15
C LEU A 28 1.45 1.49 -0.89
N PHE A 29 0.72 1.15 -1.94
CA PHE A 29 0.12 2.09 -2.88
C PHE A 29 -1.33 2.33 -2.48
N TYR A 30 -1.75 3.58 -2.41
CA TYR A 30 -3.13 3.94 -2.03
C TYR A 30 -3.57 5.26 -2.66
N SER A 31 -4.87 5.53 -2.63
CA SER A 31 -5.46 6.79 -3.09
C SER A 31 -5.67 7.72 -1.88
N ASP A 32 -5.39 9.00 -2.04
CA ASP A 32 -5.64 10.04 -1.03
C ASP A 32 -7.03 10.69 -1.16
N LYS A 33 -7.85 10.23 -2.12
CA LYS A 33 -9.24 10.70 -2.28
C LYS A 33 -10.11 10.35 -1.07
N GLU A 34 -10.98 11.28 -0.71
CA GLU A 34 -12.00 11.08 0.34
C GLU A 34 -12.83 9.82 0.05
N GLY A 35 -13.00 8.99 1.08
CA GLY A 35 -13.72 7.71 0.98
C GLY A 35 -12.88 6.52 0.47
N CYS A 36 -11.62 6.72 0.09
CA CYS A 36 -10.69 5.66 -0.32
C CYS A 36 -9.39 5.66 0.50
N LEU A 37 -9.36 6.39 1.62
CA LEU A 37 -8.21 6.43 2.51
C LEU A 37 -8.02 5.05 3.18
N PRO A 38 -6.80 4.51 3.20
CA PRO A 38 -6.49 3.30 3.92
C PRO A 38 -6.68 3.50 5.42
N HIS A 39 -6.97 2.40 6.12
CA HIS A 39 -6.95 2.38 7.59
C HIS A 39 -5.57 2.77 8.15
N ASP A 40 -5.55 3.54 9.23
CA ASP A 40 -4.31 4.03 9.86
C ASP A 40 -3.35 2.91 10.26
N GLU A 41 -3.89 1.77 10.75
CA GLU A 41 -3.11 0.59 11.10
C GLU A 41 -2.32 0.03 9.91
N LEU A 42 -2.91 0.06 8.71
CA LEU A 42 -2.26 -0.41 7.49
C LEU A 42 -1.12 0.53 7.10
N LEU A 43 -1.32 1.84 7.24
CA LEU A 43 -0.28 2.84 6.99
C LEU A 43 0.90 2.65 7.94
N ASP A 44 0.66 2.41 9.21
CA ASP A 44 1.69 2.31 10.25
C ASP A 44 2.51 1.03 10.19
N MET A 45 1.91 -0.05 9.69
CA MET A 45 2.57 -1.35 9.61
C MET A 45 3.50 -1.48 8.39
N VAL A 46 3.24 -0.79 7.27
CA VAL A 46 4.05 -0.90 6.03
C VAL A 46 5.34 -0.08 6.10
N ASP A 47 6.36 -0.46 5.32
CA ASP A 47 7.67 0.20 5.36
C ASP A 47 7.72 1.47 4.50
N ALA A 48 6.99 1.48 3.37
CA ALA A 48 6.90 2.62 2.48
C ALA A 48 5.46 2.87 2.03
N ARG A 49 5.16 4.15 1.79
CA ARG A 49 3.84 4.66 1.42
C ARG A 49 3.95 5.44 0.12
N ARG A 50 3.09 5.14 -0.86
CA ARG A 50 3.06 5.82 -2.16
C ARG A 50 1.62 6.14 -2.54
N ILE A 51 1.35 7.43 -2.74
CA ILE A 51 0.05 7.88 -3.21
C ILE A 51 -0.01 7.66 -4.72
N ILE A 52 -1.06 7.00 -5.20
CA ILE A 52 -1.39 6.91 -6.62
C ILE A 52 -2.12 8.19 -7.01
N ASN A 53 -1.44 9.04 -7.77
CA ASN A 53 -2.05 10.23 -8.37
C ASN A 53 -2.45 9.97 -9.83
N GLN A 54 -3.25 10.89 -10.39
CA GLN A 54 -3.74 10.78 -11.76
C GLN A 54 -2.59 10.84 -12.79
N GLU A 55 -1.54 11.61 -12.52
CA GLU A 55 -0.34 11.71 -13.36
C GLU A 55 0.38 10.37 -13.52
N MET A 56 0.55 9.61 -12.43
CA MET A 56 1.12 8.25 -12.47
C MET A 56 0.26 7.32 -13.33
N ILE A 57 -1.06 7.35 -13.15
CA ILE A 57 -2.00 6.55 -13.96
C ILE A 57 -1.87 6.92 -15.43
N ASP A 58 -1.82 8.21 -15.75
CA ASP A 58 -1.73 8.69 -17.13
C ASP A 58 -0.38 8.38 -17.76
N SER A 59 0.70 8.33 -16.97
CA SER A 59 2.02 7.86 -17.43
C SER A 59 2.05 6.37 -17.78
N TRP A 60 1.13 5.57 -17.22
CA TRP A 60 1.00 4.14 -17.51
C TRP A 60 0.07 3.84 -18.67
N LYS A 61 -0.81 4.78 -19.02
CA LYS A 61 -1.66 4.66 -20.21
C LYS A 61 -0.76 4.78 -21.44
N ARG A 62 -0.74 3.71 -22.23
CA ARG A 62 0.06 3.56 -23.43
C ARG A 62 -0.62 4.16 -24.65
#